data_AF-A0A2H0RQ91-F1
#
_entry.id   AF-A0A2H0RQ91-F1
#
_cell.length_a   1.000
_cell.length_b   1.000
_cell.length_c   1.000
_cell.angle_alpha   90.00
_cell.angle_beta   90.00
_cell.angle_gamma   90.00
#
_symmetry.space_group_name_H-M   'P 1'
#
loop_
_entity.id
_entity.type
_entity.pdbx_description
1 polymer ?
#
loop_
_entity_poly.entity_id
_entity_poly.type
_entity_poly.pdbx_seq_one_letter_code
_entity_poly.pdbx_strand_id
1 'polypeptide(L)'
;MPNVPPTQSNALAESYTSKSLDRKVRNKTELQKRLKWTQEPRRPMLCLPGGMTEALGGALLEEVLPGLLSLPIEILILGKGSKRYGELFTQLAKEHKHRIAIIPESDKTLVENMYAAADMAIFFTDPSAQKELKTCLQYGVIPIAPRTSALEPYDPVQESGMSFDYDQLTMWQCFGAVVRALETHKFPFDWRTIQRHCMESVE
;
A
#
# COMPACT_ATOMS: atom_id res chain seq x y z
N MET A 1 9.79 -11.83 -5.42
CA MET A 1 8.46 -11.20 -5.34
C MET A 1 7.51 -11.96 -6.24
N PRO A 2 6.27 -12.23 -5.80
CA PRO A 2 5.30 -12.93 -6.62
C PRO A 2 5.01 -12.10 -7.87
N ASN A 3 5.22 -12.70 -9.03
CA ASN A 3 4.86 -12.16 -10.35
C ASN A 3 3.59 -12.86 -10.83
N VAL A 4 2.62 -13.01 -9.93
CA VAL A 4 1.35 -13.69 -10.21
C VAL A 4 0.26 -12.63 -10.16
N PRO A 5 -0.47 -12.39 -11.27
CA PRO A 5 -1.56 -11.42 -11.27
C PRO A 5 -2.73 -11.90 -10.40
N PRO A 6 -3.59 -10.99 -9.91
CA PRO A 6 -4.72 -11.36 -9.05
C PRO A 6 -5.72 -12.31 -9.72
N THR A 7 -5.72 -12.40 -11.06
CA THR A 7 -6.54 -13.33 -11.83
C THR A 7 -6.07 -14.79 -11.78
N GLN A 8 -4.79 -15.01 -11.45
CA GLN A 8 -4.14 -16.34 -11.49
C GLN A 8 -3.61 -16.78 -10.11
N SER A 9 -3.73 -15.92 -9.09
CA SER A 9 -3.26 -16.25 -7.75
C SER A 9 -4.25 -17.17 -7.04
N ASN A 10 -3.77 -18.35 -6.64
CA ASN A 10 -4.48 -19.29 -5.78
C ASN A 10 -4.39 -18.91 -4.29
N ALA A 11 -3.63 -17.87 -3.94
CA ALA A 11 -3.50 -17.41 -2.56
C ALA A 11 -4.70 -16.56 -2.12
N LEU A 12 -5.38 -15.94 -3.08
CA LEU A 12 -6.45 -14.98 -2.83
C LEU A 12 -7.75 -15.68 -2.46
N ALA A 13 -8.55 -15.02 -1.62
CA ALA A 13 -9.90 -15.46 -1.32
C ALA A 13 -10.80 -15.33 -2.55
N GLU A 14 -10.60 -14.27 -3.33
CA GLU A 14 -11.24 -14.09 -4.64
C GLU A 14 -10.28 -13.48 -5.65
N SER A 15 -10.21 -14.12 -6.82
CA SER A 15 -9.55 -13.56 -8.00
C SER A 15 -10.38 -12.41 -8.59
N TYR A 16 -9.67 -11.38 -9.08
CA TYR A 16 -10.28 -10.17 -9.60
C TYR A 16 -9.48 -9.54 -10.75
N THR A 17 -10.15 -8.65 -11.47
CA THR A 17 -9.63 -7.82 -12.57
C THR A 17 -9.94 -6.35 -12.32
N SER A 18 -9.44 -5.46 -13.18
CA SER A 18 -9.81 -4.04 -13.26
C SER A 18 -11.34 -3.80 -13.34
N LYS A 19 -12.11 -4.79 -13.81
CA LYS A 19 -13.58 -4.75 -13.93
C LYS A 19 -14.34 -5.33 -12.73
N SER A 20 -13.64 -5.90 -11.74
CA SER A 20 -14.23 -6.62 -10.60
C SER A 20 -13.55 -6.27 -9.26
N LEU A 21 -13.13 -5.01 -9.14
CA LEU A 21 -12.42 -4.48 -7.96
C LEU A 21 -13.21 -4.56 -6.66
N ASP A 22 -14.53 -4.71 -6.71
CA ASP A 22 -15.38 -4.94 -5.54
C ASP A 22 -14.98 -6.20 -4.76
N ARG A 23 -14.46 -7.22 -5.46
CA ARG A 23 -13.97 -8.47 -4.86
C ARG A 23 -12.73 -8.27 -3.97
N LYS A 24 -11.97 -7.18 -4.19
CA LYS A 24 -10.80 -6.83 -3.39
C LYS A 24 -11.14 -6.65 -1.90
N VAL A 25 -12.36 -6.22 -1.59
CA VAL A 25 -12.87 -6.08 -0.21
C VAL A 25 -12.86 -7.42 0.53
N ARG A 26 -13.15 -8.53 -0.17
CA ARG A 26 -13.14 -9.87 0.43
C ARG A 26 -11.72 -10.33 0.76
N ASN A 27 -10.75 -10.05 -0.12
CA ASN A 27 -9.33 -10.30 0.13
C ASN A 27 -8.83 -9.52 1.35
N LYS A 28 -9.22 -8.24 1.49
CA LYS A 28 -8.90 -7.43 2.68
C LYS A 28 -9.47 -8.04 3.95
N THR A 29 -10.76 -8.37 3.94
CA THR A 29 -11.46 -8.93 5.11
C THR A 29 -10.86 -10.26 5.55
N GLU A 30 -10.51 -11.15 4.61
CA GLU A 30 -9.84 -12.41 4.93
C GLU A 30 -8.42 -12.21 5.46
N LEU A 31 -7.67 -11.21 4.96
CA LEU A 31 -6.36 -10.88 5.53
C LEU A 31 -6.49 -10.36 6.97
N GLN A 32 -7.43 -9.45 7.24
CA GLN A 32 -7.72 -8.96 8.59
C GLN A 32 -8.00 -10.14 9.54
N LYS A 33 -8.83 -11.09 9.11
CA LYS A 33 -9.12 -12.31 9.86
C LYS A 33 -7.88 -13.17 10.09
N ARG A 34 -7.04 -13.38 9.06
CA ARG A 34 -5.77 -14.14 9.17
C ARG A 34 -4.79 -13.49 10.14
N LEU A 35 -4.77 -12.16 10.20
CA LEU A 35 -3.97 -11.37 11.13
C LEU A 35 -4.61 -11.21 12.53
N LYS A 36 -5.82 -11.77 12.73
CA LYS A 36 -6.60 -11.65 13.97
C LYS A 36 -6.95 -10.20 14.33
N TRP A 37 -7.17 -9.37 13.32
CA TRP A 37 -7.69 -8.02 13.46
C TRP A 37 -9.21 -8.00 13.41
N THR A 38 -9.80 -6.89 13.86
CA THR A 38 -11.22 -6.63 13.62
C THR A 38 -11.45 -6.51 12.12
N GLN A 39 -12.48 -7.17 11.60
CA GLN A 39 -12.81 -7.16 10.19
C GLN A 39 -13.53 -5.86 9.82
N GLU A 40 -12.75 -4.85 9.45
CA GLU A 40 -13.23 -3.52 9.05
C GLU A 40 -12.96 -3.31 7.55
N PRO A 41 -13.85 -3.75 6.64
CA PRO A 41 -13.60 -3.73 5.19
C PRO A 41 -13.38 -2.32 4.61
N ARG A 42 -13.89 -1.28 5.30
CA ARG A 42 -13.76 0.12 4.93
C ARG A 42 -12.55 0.81 5.56
N ARG A 43 -11.86 0.16 6.51
CA ARG A 43 -10.66 0.73 7.12
C ARG A 43 -9.53 0.76 6.07
N PRO A 44 -8.87 1.91 5.85
CA PRO A 44 -7.81 1.99 4.87
C PRO A 44 -6.60 1.16 5.31
N MET A 45 -6.05 0.40 4.36
CA MET A 45 -4.89 -0.45 4.57
C MET A 45 -3.72 0.06 3.72
N LEU A 46 -2.68 0.54 4.39
CA LEU A 46 -1.46 1.07 3.81
C LEU A 46 -0.35 0.01 3.88
N CYS A 47 0.36 -0.25 2.79
CA CYS A 47 1.52 -1.13 2.81
C CYS A 47 2.85 -0.40 2.56
N LEU A 48 3.91 -0.93 3.18
CA LEU A 48 5.31 -0.66 2.83
C LEU A 48 5.83 -1.86 2.03
N PRO A 49 5.68 -1.84 0.68
CA PRO A 49 5.86 -3.02 -0.14
C PRO A 49 7.32 -3.46 -0.28
N GLY A 50 8.28 -2.53 -0.11
CA GLY A 50 9.72 -2.80 -0.17
C GLY A 50 10.37 -3.13 1.18
N GLY A 51 9.59 -3.09 2.28
CA GLY A 51 10.14 -3.05 3.63
C GLY A 51 10.86 -1.73 3.89
N MET A 52 12.05 -1.75 4.51
CA MET A 52 12.80 -0.50 4.72
C MET A 52 14.33 -0.64 4.89
N THR A 53 15.04 0.31 4.27
CA THR A 53 16.48 0.58 4.45
C THR A 53 16.70 2.09 4.41
N GLU A 54 17.91 2.55 4.75
CA GLU A 54 18.26 3.97 4.58
C GLU A 54 18.08 4.44 3.12
N ALA A 55 18.49 3.62 2.16
CA ALA A 55 18.36 3.91 0.72
C ALA A 55 16.90 3.94 0.23
N LEU A 56 15.97 3.38 0.99
CA LEU A 56 14.53 3.43 0.72
C LEU A 56 13.85 4.60 1.45
N GLY A 57 14.61 5.55 1.99
CA GLY A 57 14.08 6.77 2.64
C GLY A 57 13.67 6.56 4.09
N GLY A 58 14.32 5.64 4.81
CA GLY A 58 13.96 5.29 6.17
C GLY A 58 14.01 6.45 7.19
N ALA A 59 14.89 7.43 7.01
CA ALA A 59 14.88 8.66 7.81
C ALA A 59 13.56 9.44 7.67
N LEU A 60 13.05 9.60 6.45
CA LEU A 60 11.77 10.26 6.20
C LEU A 60 10.60 9.43 6.76
N LEU A 61 10.67 8.10 6.67
CA LEU A 61 9.68 7.24 7.32
C LEU A 61 9.61 7.51 8.83
N GLU A 62 10.76 7.55 9.52
CA GLU A 62 10.79 7.79 10.97
C GLU A 62 10.15 9.14 11.34
N GLU A 63 10.37 10.19 10.55
CA GLU A 63 9.72 11.49 10.76
C GLU A 63 8.20 11.44 10.53
N VAL A 64 7.74 10.69 9.53
CA VAL A 64 6.31 10.60 9.14
C VAL A 64 5.54 9.63 10.04
N LEU A 65 6.22 8.66 10.66
CA LEU A 65 5.62 7.56 11.40
C LEU A 65 4.67 8.00 12.54
N PRO A 66 4.99 9.00 13.40
CA PRO A 66 4.06 9.49 14.41
C PRO A 66 2.73 9.97 13.80
N GLY A 67 2.80 10.62 12.63
CA GLY A 67 1.63 11.02 11.85
C GLY A 67 0.82 9.81 11.41
N LEU A 68 1.44 8.80 10.80
CA LEU A 68 0.76 7.57 10.39
C LEU A 68 0.07 6.85 11.55
N LEU A 69 0.72 6.79 12.71
CA LEU A 69 0.16 6.16 13.91
C LEU A 69 -1.04 6.92 14.47
N SER A 70 -1.16 8.22 14.22
CA SER A 70 -2.33 9.02 14.61
C SER A 70 -3.57 8.78 13.74
N LEU A 71 -3.38 8.21 12.54
CA LEU A 71 -4.46 8.00 11.58
C LEU A 71 -5.21 6.67 11.83
N PRO A 72 -6.50 6.59 11.45
CA PRO A 72 -7.31 5.38 11.59
C PRO A 72 -7.03 4.34 10.48
N ILE A 73 -5.75 4.03 10.25
CA ILE A 73 -5.29 3.10 9.21
C ILE A 73 -4.81 1.78 9.78
N GLU A 74 -4.72 0.77 8.92
CA GLU A 74 -3.96 -0.47 9.12
C GLU A 74 -2.67 -0.40 8.31
N ILE A 75 -1.57 -0.91 8.85
CA ILE A 75 -0.25 -0.85 8.22
C ILE A 75 0.31 -2.27 8.04
N LEU A 76 0.63 -2.61 6.80
CA LEU A 76 1.30 -3.86 6.43
C LEU A 76 2.73 -3.58 5.99
N ILE A 77 3.69 -4.33 6.50
CA ILE A 77 5.11 -4.07 6.26
C ILE A 77 5.72 -5.34 5.68
N LEU A 78 6.27 -5.28 4.46
CA LEU A 78 7.05 -6.43 3.98
C LEU A 78 8.30 -6.59 4.85
N GLY A 79 8.50 -7.78 5.41
CA GLY A 79 9.62 -8.14 6.27
C GLY A 79 10.93 -8.29 5.52
N LYS A 80 11.40 -7.19 4.93
CA LYS A 80 12.62 -7.05 4.11
C LYS A 80 13.35 -5.78 4.50
N GLY A 81 14.68 -5.79 4.47
CA GLY A 81 15.51 -4.60 4.68
C GLY A 81 16.55 -4.76 5.79
N SER A 82 16.92 -3.65 6.43
CA SER A 82 18.02 -3.63 7.40
C SER A 82 17.57 -4.05 8.80
N LYS A 83 18.52 -4.52 9.63
CA LYS A 83 18.28 -4.90 11.02
C LYS A 83 17.64 -3.77 11.84
N ARG A 84 18.12 -2.52 11.69
CA ARG A 84 17.61 -1.33 12.39
C ARG A 84 16.09 -1.17 12.19
N TYR A 85 15.64 -1.14 10.93
CA TYR A 85 14.22 -1.00 10.63
C TYR A 85 13.42 -2.26 11.00
N GLY A 86 14.02 -3.45 10.92
CA GLY A 86 13.40 -4.68 11.41
C GLY A 86 13.08 -4.63 12.90
N GLU A 87 14.00 -4.11 13.72
CA GLU A 87 13.80 -3.90 15.16
C GLU A 87 12.69 -2.88 15.43
N LEU A 88 12.71 -1.72 14.73
CA LEU A 88 11.65 -0.71 14.79
C LEU A 88 10.27 -1.30 14.47
N PHE A 89 10.14 -2.00 13.35
CA PHE A 89 8.86 -2.59 12.94
C PHE A 89 8.39 -3.69 13.89
N THR A 90 9.31 -4.47 14.45
CA THR A 90 8.97 -5.50 15.43
C THR A 90 8.39 -4.88 16.70
N GLN A 91 8.98 -3.76 17.16
CA GLN A 91 8.45 -3.00 18.28
C GLN A 91 7.05 -2.44 17.97
N LEU A 92 6.88 -1.78 16.83
CA LEU A 92 5.59 -1.21 16.42
C LEU A 92 4.49 -2.27 16.27
N ALA A 93 4.80 -3.41 15.67
CA ALA A 93 3.86 -4.52 15.53
C ALA A 93 3.48 -5.13 16.89
N LYS A 94 4.39 -5.11 17.87
CA LYS A 94 4.09 -5.54 19.25
C LYS A 94 3.18 -4.54 19.96
N GLU A 95 3.46 -3.25 19.86
CA GLU A 95 2.70 -2.16 20.50
C GLU A 95 1.32 -1.97 19.86
N HIS A 96 1.22 -2.13 18.54
CA HIS A 96 0.02 -1.91 17.75
C HIS A 96 -0.46 -3.18 17.02
N LYS A 97 -0.40 -4.34 17.69
CA LYS A 97 -0.75 -5.66 17.13
C LYS A 97 -2.13 -5.79 16.48
N HIS A 98 -3.04 -4.85 16.77
CA HIS A 98 -4.40 -4.81 16.25
C HIS A 98 -4.53 -4.09 14.90
N ARG A 99 -3.45 -3.46 14.40
CA ARG A 99 -3.46 -2.68 13.15
C ARG A 99 -2.10 -2.60 12.43
N ILE A 100 -1.01 -3.14 12.98
CA ILE A 100 0.31 -3.18 12.33
C ILE A 100 0.81 -4.63 12.27
N ALA A 101 1.16 -5.10 11.08
CA ALA A 101 1.70 -6.44 10.88
C ALA A 101 2.94 -6.42 9.97
N ILE A 102 3.89 -7.28 10.29
CA ILE A 102 5.03 -7.61 9.43
C ILE A 102 4.66 -8.86 8.64
N ILE A 103 4.77 -8.77 7.32
CA ILE A 103 4.51 -9.85 6.38
C ILE A 103 5.85 -10.49 5.99
N PRO A 104 6.15 -11.73 6.42
CA PRO A 104 7.44 -12.35 6.13
C PRO A 104 7.63 -12.55 4.63
N GLU A 105 8.77 -12.11 4.09
CA GLU A 105 9.07 -12.25 2.65
C GLU A 105 9.11 -13.72 2.19
N SER A 106 9.41 -14.64 3.11
CA SER A 106 9.41 -16.08 2.87
C SER A 106 8.02 -16.69 2.65
N ASP A 107 6.94 -16.07 3.16
CA ASP A 107 5.57 -16.53 2.98
C ASP A 107 4.95 -15.87 1.74
N LYS A 108 5.23 -16.45 0.56
CA LYS A 108 4.76 -15.93 -0.73
C LYS A 108 3.24 -15.75 -0.77
N THR A 109 2.48 -16.67 -0.18
CA THR A 109 1.03 -16.60 -0.10
C THR A 109 0.58 -15.38 0.70
N LEU A 110 1.20 -15.12 1.86
CA LEU A 110 0.85 -13.94 2.65
C LEU A 110 1.29 -12.64 1.99
N VAL A 111 2.40 -12.65 1.25
CA VAL A 111 2.82 -11.50 0.42
C VAL A 111 1.81 -11.19 -0.67
N GLU A 112 1.30 -12.20 -1.39
CA GLU A 112 0.22 -12.01 -2.38
C GLU A 112 -1.06 -11.45 -1.71
N ASN A 113 -1.43 -11.99 -0.54
CA ASN A 113 -2.58 -11.49 0.21
C ASN A 113 -2.40 -10.04 0.65
N MET A 114 -1.19 -9.62 1.04
CA MET A 114 -0.89 -8.22 1.37
C MET A 114 -1.19 -7.30 0.18
N TYR A 115 -0.73 -7.62 -1.03
CA TYR A 115 -0.99 -6.80 -2.22
C TYR A 115 -2.48 -6.81 -2.60
N ALA A 116 -3.16 -7.95 -2.47
CA ALA A 116 -4.60 -8.04 -2.74
C ALA A 116 -5.48 -7.36 -1.70
N ALA A 117 -4.98 -7.12 -0.48
CA ALA A 117 -5.73 -6.48 0.59
C ALA A 117 -5.45 -4.97 0.70
N ALA A 118 -4.21 -4.54 0.43
CA ALA A 118 -3.79 -3.15 0.58
C ALA A 118 -4.54 -2.23 -0.38
N ASP A 119 -4.95 -1.06 0.11
CA ASP A 119 -5.56 -0.01 -0.71
C ASP A 119 -4.48 0.86 -1.34
N MET A 120 -3.43 1.15 -0.57
CA MET A 120 -2.39 2.10 -0.90
C MET A 120 -1.01 1.58 -0.49
N ALA A 121 0.01 2.03 -1.20
CA ALA A 121 1.42 1.69 -0.93
C ALA A 121 2.23 2.97 -0.82
N ILE A 122 3.02 3.12 0.25
CA ILE A 122 3.88 4.30 0.43
C ILE A 122 5.32 3.99 0.03
N PHE A 123 5.90 4.90 -0.74
CA PHE A 123 7.30 4.92 -1.13
C PHE A 123 7.91 6.23 -0.65
N PHE A 124 9.14 6.20 -0.13
CA PHE A 124 9.84 7.40 0.36
C PHE A 124 10.93 7.90 -0.60
N THR A 125 11.13 7.19 -1.71
CA THR A 125 12.06 7.52 -2.81
C THR A 125 11.36 7.25 -4.14
N ASP A 126 11.94 7.73 -5.26
CA ASP A 126 11.40 7.48 -6.60
C ASP A 126 11.19 5.96 -6.82
N PRO A 127 9.95 5.49 -7.02
CA PRO A 127 9.64 4.07 -7.09
C PRO A 127 9.84 3.48 -8.49
N SER A 128 10.21 4.26 -9.50
CA SER A 128 10.29 3.83 -10.91
C SER A 128 11.19 2.61 -11.14
N ALA A 129 12.27 2.47 -10.36
CA ALA A 129 13.18 1.33 -10.41
C ALA A 129 12.81 0.17 -9.44
N GLN A 130 11.80 0.36 -8.58
CA GLN A 130 11.38 -0.63 -7.59
C GLN A 130 10.38 -1.60 -8.22
N LYS A 131 10.68 -2.90 -8.16
CA LYS A 131 9.81 -3.95 -8.72
C LYS A 131 8.44 -3.99 -8.03
N GLU A 132 8.46 -3.60 -6.76
CA GLU A 132 7.32 -3.40 -5.87
C GLU A 132 6.26 -2.47 -6.47
N LEU A 133 6.67 -1.43 -7.22
CA LEU A 133 5.74 -0.50 -7.87
C LEU A 133 4.86 -1.23 -8.87
N LYS A 134 5.46 -2.02 -9.77
CA LYS A 134 4.73 -2.79 -10.77
C LYS A 134 3.73 -3.74 -10.12
N THR A 135 4.14 -4.43 -9.04
CA THR A 135 3.25 -5.33 -8.30
C THR A 135 2.08 -4.57 -7.66
N CYS A 136 2.32 -3.39 -7.09
CA CYS A 136 1.25 -2.56 -6.54
C CYS A 136 0.20 -2.21 -7.61
N LEU A 137 0.66 -1.74 -8.77
CA LEU A 137 -0.20 -1.38 -9.89
C LEU A 137 -1.03 -2.58 -10.40
N GLN A 138 -0.39 -3.74 -10.57
CA GLN A 138 -1.06 -4.98 -10.99
C GLN A 138 -2.19 -5.43 -10.05
N TYR A 139 -2.10 -5.08 -8.76
CA TYR A 139 -3.10 -5.42 -7.75
C TYR A 139 -4.08 -4.27 -7.47
N GLY A 140 -4.00 -3.15 -8.19
CA GLY A 140 -4.80 -1.96 -7.94
C GLY A 140 -4.53 -1.36 -6.55
N VAL A 141 -3.28 -1.40 -6.10
CA VAL A 141 -2.77 -0.73 -4.89
C VAL A 141 -2.22 0.62 -5.32
N ILE A 142 -2.76 1.71 -4.77
CA ILE A 142 -2.49 3.06 -5.24
C ILE A 142 -1.18 3.58 -4.61
N PRO A 143 -0.16 3.96 -5.41
CA PRO A 143 1.08 4.48 -4.88
C PRO A 143 0.93 5.88 -4.27
N ILE A 144 1.57 6.08 -3.12
CA ILE A 144 1.86 7.38 -2.52
C ILE A 144 3.38 7.52 -2.57
N ALA A 145 3.91 8.47 -3.35
CA ALA A 145 5.33 8.49 -3.67
C ALA A 145 5.85 9.91 -3.96
N PRO A 146 7.17 10.15 -3.93
CA PRO A 146 7.73 11.37 -4.50
C PRO A 146 7.37 11.49 -5.98
N ARG A 147 7.30 12.73 -6.48
CA ARG A 147 7.00 12.99 -7.89
C ARG A 147 7.97 12.26 -8.82
N THR A 148 7.41 11.51 -9.78
CA THR A 148 8.16 10.71 -10.77
C THR A 148 7.40 10.70 -12.10
N SER A 149 8.11 10.52 -13.21
CA SER A 149 7.48 10.39 -14.53
C SER A 149 6.77 9.06 -14.74
N ALA A 150 7.04 8.06 -13.88
CA ALA A 150 6.42 6.75 -13.95
C ALA A 150 4.96 6.75 -13.46
N LEU A 151 4.50 7.82 -12.79
CA LEU A 151 3.19 7.91 -12.17
C LEU A 151 2.52 9.24 -12.52
N GLU A 152 1.28 9.16 -13.00
CA GLU A 152 0.41 10.32 -13.13
C GLU A 152 -0.35 10.52 -11.81
N PRO A 153 -0.20 11.66 -11.12
CA PRO A 153 -0.96 11.91 -9.90
C PRO A 153 -2.43 12.11 -10.22
N TYR A 154 -3.27 11.71 -9.28
CA TYR A 154 -4.71 11.82 -9.42
C TYR A 154 -5.17 13.28 -9.46
N ASP A 155 -5.87 13.65 -10.53
CA ASP A 155 -6.58 14.91 -10.69
C ASP A 155 -8.09 14.67 -10.52
N PRO A 156 -8.71 15.16 -9.43
CA PRO A 156 -10.14 14.98 -9.19
C PRO A 156 -11.05 15.76 -10.18
N VAL A 157 -10.52 16.77 -10.88
CA VAL A 157 -11.29 17.52 -11.89
C VAL A 157 -11.39 16.73 -13.19
N GLN A 158 -10.31 16.05 -13.57
CA GLN A 158 -10.27 15.21 -14.77
C GLN A 158 -10.68 13.75 -14.50
N GLU A 159 -10.83 13.38 -13.22
CA GLU A 159 -11.04 12.00 -12.76
C GLU A 159 -9.96 11.04 -13.30
N SER A 160 -8.74 11.55 -13.53
CA SER A 160 -7.62 10.82 -14.15
C SER A 160 -6.42 10.70 -13.22
N GLY A 161 -5.49 9.80 -13.54
CA GLY A 161 -4.30 9.53 -12.73
C GLY A 161 -4.42 8.29 -11.83
N MET A 162 -3.29 7.92 -11.24
CA MET A 162 -3.07 6.63 -10.57
C MET A 162 -2.23 6.70 -9.29
N SER A 163 -1.88 7.89 -8.80
CA SER A 163 -1.06 8.03 -7.58
C SER A 163 -1.39 9.28 -6.77
N PHE A 164 -0.86 9.35 -5.55
CA PHE A 164 -0.81 10.59 -4.77
C PHE A 164 0.65 10.96 -4.55
N ASP A 165 1.12 11.98 -5.26
CA ASP A 165 2.52 12.35 -5.23
C ASP A 165 2.84 13.45 -4.21
N TYR A 166 4.12 13.70 -3.98
CA TYR A 166 4.61 14.86 -3.24
C TYR A 166 5.95 15.34 -3.79
N ASP A 167 6.15 16.66 -3.86
CA ASP A 167 7.31 17.23 -4.56
C ASP A 167 8.58 17.23 -3.71
N GLN A 168 8.47 17.53 -2.41
CA GLN A 168 9.62 17.63 -1.52
C GLN A 168 9.67 16.43 -0.56
N LEU A 169 10.87 15.89 -0.36
CA LEU A 169 11.14 14.79 0.57
C LEU A 169 11.14 15.30 2.04
N THR A 170 9.99 15.79 2.49
CA THR A 170 9.78 16.30 3.84
C THR A 170 8.60 15.58 4.49
N MET A 171 8.61 15.48 5.82
CA MET A 171 7.53 14.80 6.54
C MET A 171 6.15 15.38 6.22
N TRP A 172 6.04 16.70 6.06
CA TRP A 172 4.77 17.39 5.87
C TRP A 172 4.16 17.13 4.49
N GLN A 173 4.99 17.12 3.45
CA GLN A 173 4.55 16.86 2.08
C GLN A 173 4.15 15.39 1.90
N CYS A 174 4.95 14.47 2.45
CA CYS A 174 4.64 13.05 2.48
C CYS A 174 3.35 12.76 3.25
N PHE A 175 3.23 13.29 4.48
CA PHE A 175 2.01 13.15 5.28
C PHE A 175 0.79 13.78 4.59
N GLY A 176 0.96 14.93 3.95
CA GLY A 176 -0.10 15.57 3.15
C GLY A 176 -0.60 14.68 2.00
N ALA A 177 0.30 13.97 1.31
CA ALA A 177 -0.08 13.01 0.27
C ALA A 177 -0.87 11.83 0.83
N VAL A 178 -0.47 11.31 2.01
CA VAL A 178 -1.22 10.27 2.72
C VAL A 178 -2.63 10.76 3.09
N VAL A 179 -2.75 11.98 3.63
CA VAL A 179 -4.06 12.56 3.97
C VAL A 179 -4.93 12.71 2.71
N ARG A 180 -4.39 13.21 1.59
CA ARG A 180 -5.13 13.28 0.31
C ARG A 180 -5.65 11.92 -0.11
N ALA A 181 -4.79 10.89 -0.08
CA ALA A 181 -5.19 9.53 -0.42
C ALA A 181 -6.32 9.01 0.49
N LEU A 182 -6.23 9.26 1.80
CA LEU A 182 -7.25 8.82 2.77
C LEU A 182 -8.58 9.55 2.62
N GLU A 183 -8.56 10.85 2.32
CA GLU A 183 -9.77 11.61 2.05
C GLU A 183 -10.43 11.13 0.75
N THR A 184 -9.66 10.89 -0.31
CA THR A 184 -10.19 10.34 -1.57
C THR A 184 -10.71 8.91 -1.39
N HIS A 185 -10.09 8.08 -0.55
CA HIS A 185 -10.56 6.71 -0.26
C HIS A 185 -11.99 6.68 0.33
N LYS A 186 -12.48 7.78 0.92
CA LYS A 186 -13.87 7.88 1.39
C LYS A 186 -14.89 7.93 0.25
N PHE A 187 -14.45 8.17 -0.99
CA PHE A 187 -15.28 8.24 -2.20
C PHE A 187 -15.03 6.99 -3.07
N PRO A 188 -15.90 5.96 -2.97
CA PRO A 188 -15.62 4.67 -3.61
C PRO A 188 -15.63 4.71 -5.15
N PHE A 189 -16.29 5.70 -5.75
CA PHE A 189 -16.30 5.85 -7.20
C PHE A 189 -14.91 6.30 -7.68
N ASP A 190 -14.42 7.42 -7.15
CA ASP A 190 -13.09 7.95 -7.44
C ASP A 190 -12.00 6.94 -7.15
N TRP A 191 -12.04 6.31 -5.97
CA TRP A 191 -11.06 5.30 -5.59
C TRP A 191 -10.99 4.15 -6.59
N ARG A 192 -12.14 3.62 -7.03
CA ARG A 192 -12.19 2.55 -8.03
C ARG A 192 -11.68 2.99 -9.39
N THR A 193 -11.89 4.24 -9.77
CA THR A 193 -11.34 4.80 -11.02
C THR A 193 -9.82 4.83 -10.97
N ILE A 194 -9.23 5.31 -9.88
CA ILE A 194 -7.76 5.32 -9.68
C ILE A 194 -7.22 3.88 -9.69
N GLN A 195 -7.86 2.95 -8.98
CA GLN A 195 -7.46 1.54 -8.97
C GLN A 195 -7.50 0.90 -10.37
N ARG A 196 -8.49 1.26 -11.19
CA ARG A 196 -8.60 0.78 -12.56
C ARG A 196 -7.43 1.29 -13.40
N HIS A 197 -7.13 2.59 -13.34
CA HIS A 197 -5.98 3.18 -14.04
C HIS A 197 -4.66 2.52 -13.62
N CYS A 198 -4.49 2.23 -12.32
CA CYS A 198 -3.33 1.46 -11.85
C CYS A 198 -3.20 0.12 -12.59
N MET A 199 -4.26 -0.67 -12.64
CA MET A 199 -4.22 -2.00 -13.25
C MET A 199 -4.02 -1.93 -14.78
N GLU A 200 -4.73 -1.04 -15.46
CA GLU A 200 -4.66 -0.87 -16.93
C GLU A 200 -3.29 -0.33 -17.39
N SER A 201 -2.56 0.41 -16.54
CA SER A 201 -1.22 0.91 -16.87
C SER A 201 -0.14 -0.19 -17.02
N VAL A 202 -0.42 -1.40 -16.56
CA VAL A 202 0.53 -2.53 -16.51
C VAL A 202 -0.02 -3.82 -17.13
N GLU A 203 -1.19 -3.76 -17.78
CA GLU A 203 -1.78 -4.84 -18.57
C GLU A 203 -1.03 -5.08 -19.89
#